data_AF-A0A969HEW3-F1
#
_entry.id   AF-A0A969HEW3-F1
#
_cell.length_a   1.000
_cell.length_b   1.000
_cell.length_c   1.000
_cell.angle_alpha   90.00
_cell.angle_beta   90.00
_cell.angle_gamma   90.00
#
_symmetry.space_group_name_H-M   'P 1'
#
loop_
_entity.id
_entity.type
_entity.pdbx_description
1 polymer ?
#
loop_
_entity_poly.entity_id
_entity_poly.type
_entity_poly.pdbx_seq_one_letter_code
_entity_poly.pdbx_strand_id
1 'polypeptide(L)'
;MTHPPVSRITHHASRIIIPLLFLVALAPRLPGLDRFLTSDENTNIFFAGSDVIAAFLRGDFQGTYWHFYPGVTMSWLDAVGMVGQYLLARLSGVSLPPFTEYIYGDILSLVIANRLPYAILTAAAVPAIYWLARQLLPESIALLGALFLAFDPFFWPTPALLTAMLRSPFLWYCRP
;
A
#
# COMPACT_ATOMS: atom_id res chain seq x y z
N MET A 1 -50.00 -5.88 3.56
CA MET A 1 -48.69 -6.56 3.53
C MET A 1 -47.64 -5.57 4.01
N THR A 2 -47.22 -5.71 5.27
CA THR A 2 -46.20 -4.86 5.90
C THR A 2 -44.83 -5.44 5.58
N HIS A 3 -44.10 -4.82 4.63
CA HIS A 3 -42.69 -5.16 4.45
C HIS A 3 -41.93 -4.81 5.75
N PRO A 4 -41.18 -5.74 6.35
CA PRO A 4 -40.33 -5.40 7.49
C PRO A 4 -39.34 -4.30 7.07
N PRO A 5 -38.98 -3.38 7.98
CA PRO A 5 -38.04 -2.31 7.66
C PRO A 5 -36.66 -2.92 7.36
N VAL A 6 -36.30 -2.88 6.08
CA VAL A 6 -35.03 -3.35 5.49
C VAL A 6 -33.80 -2.72 6.20
N SER A 7 -33.99 -1.63 6.94
CA SER A 7 -32.90 -0.83 7.53
C SER A 7 -32.17 -1.46 8.73
N ARG A 8 -32.75 -2.38 9.50
CA ARG A 8 -32.07 -2.93 10.70
C ARG A 8 -31.13 -4.10 10.41
N ILE A 9 -31.42 -4.91 9.40
CA ILE A 9 -30.63 -6.12 9.06
C ILE A 9 -29.33 -5.72 8.32
N THR A 10 -29.38 -4.66 7.51
CA THR A 10 -28.24 -4.14 6.72
C THR A 10 -27.10 -3.59 7.57
N HIS A 11 -27.39 -3.02 8.75
CA HIS A 11 -26.34 -2.49 9.62
C HIS A 11 -25.46 -3.58 10.25
N HIS A 12 -26.04 -4.69 10.71
CA HIS A 12 -25.28 -5.77 11.34
C HIS A 12 -24.44 -6.55 10.32
N ALA A 13 -24.99 -6.85 9.15
CA ALA A 13 -24.26 -7.49 8.07
C ALA A 13 -23.01 -6.66 7.68
N SER A 14 -23.16 -5.34 7.58
CA SER A 14 -22.04 -4.47 7.22
C SER A 14 -20.89 -4.44 8.23
N ARG A 15 -21.15 -4.68 9.52
CA ARG A 15 -20.10 -4.76 10.56
C ARG A 15 -19.16 -5.96 10.36
N ILE A 16 -19.64 -7.02 9.72
CA ILE A 16 -18.88 -8.24 9.44
C ILE A 16 -18.32 -8.20 8.02
N ILE A 17 -19.10 -7.72 7.06
CA ILE A 17 -18.69 -7.65 5.64
C ILE A 17 -17.49 -6.72 5.46
N ILE A 18 -17.45 -5.57 6.12
CA ILE A 18 -16.33 -4.61 6.00
C ILE A 18 -14.98 -5.23 6.41
N PRO A 19 -14.80 -5.78 7.63
CA PRO A 19 -13.54 -6.40 8.00
C PRO A 19 -13.25 -7.64 7.16
N LEU A 20 -14.26 -8.41 6.76
CA LEU A 20 -14.04 -9.57 5.88
C LEU A 20 -13.52 -9.15 4.50
N LEU A 21 -14.10 -8.11 3.89
CA LEU A 21 -13.61 -7.55 2.63
C LEU A 21 -12.19 -7.02 2.74
N PHE A 22 -11.86 -6.35 3.85
CA PHE A 22 -10.49 -5.93 4.12
C PHE A 22 -9.53 -7.12 4.16
N LEU A 23 -9.86 -8.19 4.89
CA LEU A 23 -9.02 -9.38 4.97
C LEU A 23 -8.90 -10.10 3.63
N VAL A 24 -10.00 -10.22 2.89
CA VAL A 24 -10.02 -10.82 1.54
C VAL A 24 -9.18 -9.99 0.56
N ALA A 25 -9.22 -8.66 0.64
CA ALA A 25 -8.38 -7.80 -0.17
C ALA A 25 -6.91 -7.82 0.29
N LEU A 26 -6.63 -7.88 1.58
CA LEU A 26 -5.26 -7.87 2.10
C LEU A 26 -4.52 -9.18 1.79
N ALA A 27 -5.20 -10.32 1.92
CA ALA A 27 -4.61 -11.65 1.76
C ALA A 27 -3.79 -11.83 0.46
N PRO A 28 -4.26 -11.48 -0.75
CA PRO A 28 -3.46 -11.61 -1.97
C PRO A 28 -2.37 -10.55 -2.12
N ARG A 29 -2.36 -9.48 -1.30
CA ARG A 29 -1.43 -8.34 -1.42
C ARG A 29 -0.17 -8.49 -0.55
N LEU A 30 -0.17 -9.41 0.43
CA LEU A 30 0.96 -9.63 1.33
C LEU A 30 2.06 -10.58 0.80
N PRO A 31 1.73 -11.66 0.07
CA PRO A 31 2.75 -12.59 -0.40
C PRO A 31 3.71 -11.92 -1.40
N GLY A 32 5.02 -12.10 -1.18
CA GLY A 32 6.04 -11.63 -2.11
C GLY A 32 6.37 -10.14 -2.02
N LEU A 33 5.97 -9.44 -0.96
CA LEU A 33 6.38 -8.05 -0.71
C LEU A 33 7.91 -7.89 -0.62
N ASP A 34 8.64 -8.95 -0.29
CA ASP A 34 10.10 -9.02 -0.21
C ASP A 34 10.77 -9.46 -1.51
N ARG A 35 9.99 -9.83 -2.54
CA ARG A 35 10.51 -10.40 -3.78
C ARG A 35 10.76 -9.31 -4.82
N PHE A 36 11.92 -9.41 -5.46
CA PHE A 36 12.40 -8.62 -6.59
C PHE A 36 12.51 -7.12 -6.27
N LEU A 37 13.65 -6.53 -6.62
CA LEU A 37 13.79 -5.09 -6.61
C LEU A 37 13.26 -4.52 -7.93
N THR A 38 12.35 -3.55 -7.87
CA THR A 38 11.85 -2.84 -9.07
C THR A 38 12.72 -1.61 -9.37
N SER A 39 12.67 -1.10 -10.60
CA SER A 39 13.49 0.06 -11.02
C SER A 39 13.25 1.30 -10.16
N ASP A 40 12.02 1.48 -9.68
CA ASP A 40 11.57 2.71 -9.03
C ASP A 40 11.77 2.66 -7.52
N GLU A 41 12.11 1.49 -6.95
CA GLU A 41 12.24 1.31 -5.50
C GLU A 41 13.38 2.09 -4.89
N ASN A 42 14.48 2.24 -5.61
CA ASN A 42 15.59 3.07 -5.16
C ASN A 42 15.12 4.52 -4.91
N THR A 43 14.33 5.04 -5.83
CA THR A 43 13.76 6.39 -5.78
C THR A 43 12.69 6.49 -4.68
N ASN A 44 11.77 5.53 -4.59
CA ASN A 44 10.70 5.55 -3.60
C ASN A 44 11.26 5.44 -2.17
N ILE A 45 12.23 4.55 -1.96
CA ILE A 45 12.84 4.33 -0.65
C ILE A 45 13.65 5.57 -0.26
N PHE A 46 14.66 5.96 -1.03
CA PHE A 46 15.57 7.00 -0.55
C PHE A 46 15.04 8.42 -0.74
N PHE A 47 14.43 8.74 -1.89
CA PHE A 47 13.99 10.12 -2.16
C PHE A 47 12.61 10.38 -1.58
N ALA A 48 11.66 9.45 -1.77
CA ALA A 48 10.30 9.64 -1.26
C ALA A 48 10.14 9.20 0.20
N GLY A 49 10.96 8.27 0.70
CA GLY A 49 10.95 7.84 2.10
C GLY A 49 11.99 8.57 2.95
N SER A 50 13.28 8.26 2.76
CA SER A 50 14.36 8.69 3.64
C SER A 50 14.54 10.21 3.66
N ASP A 51 14.54 10.87 2.50
CA ASP A 51 14.70 12.32 2.42
C ASP A 51 13.49 13.07 3.00
N VAL A 52 12.29 12.52 2.84
CA VAL A 52 11.07 13.06 3.47
C VAL A 52 11.14 12.94 4.99
N ILE A 53 11.58 11.80 5.51
CA ILE A 53 11.83 11.64 6.94
C ILE A 53 12.85 12.67 7.42
N ALA A 54 13.96 12.83 6.69
CA ALA A 54 15.01 13.78 7.04
C ALA A 54 14.49 15.23 7.01
N ALA A 55 13.62 15.58 6.06
CA ALA A 55 12.97 16.88 5.97
C ALA A 55 12.04 17.13 7.18
N PHE A 56 11.21 16.14 7.56
CA PHE A 56 10.38 16.23 8.77
C PHE A 56 11.23 16.42 10.04
N LEU A 57 12.33 15.69 10.18
CA LEU A 57 13.23 15.82 11.34
C LEU A 57 13.90 17.21 11.43
N ARG A 58 14.07 17.91 10.29
CA ARG A 58 14.57 19.28 10.23
C ARG A 58 13.48 20.35 10.36
N GLY A 59 12.20 19.96 10.40
CA GLY A 59 11.08 20.90 10.35
C GLY A 59 10.86 21.55 8.98
N ASP A 60 11.44 20.99 7.91
CA ASP A 60 11.34 21.49 6.55
C ASP A 60 10.20 20.80 5.80
N PHE A 61 9.01 21.38 5.87
CA PHE A 61 7.83 20.84 5.16
C PHE A 61 7.95 20.99 3.63
N GLN A 62 8.64 22.03 3.15
CA GLN A 62 8.84 22.23 1.72
C GLN A 62 9.74 21.13 1.13
N GLY A 63 10.74 20.69 1.90
CA GLY A 63 11.59 19.55 1.56
C GLY A 63 10.88 18.20 1.48
N THR A 64 9.60 18.10 1.89
CA THR A 64 8.80 16.87 1.70
C THR A 64 8.19 16.75 0.30
N TYR A 65 8.30 17.80 -0.53
CA TYR A 65 7.81 17.80 -1.90
C TYR A 65 8.91 17.37 -2.88
N TRP A 66 8.58 16.42 -3.76
CA TRP A 66 9.43 16.02 -4.87
C TRP A 66 8.73 16.26 -6.22
N HIS A 67 9.46 16.82 -7.21
CA HIS A 67 8.87 17.49 -8.38
C HIS A 67 8.32 16.56 -9.48
N PHE A 68 8.51 15.24 -9.41
CA PHE A 68 8.16 14.36 -10.54
C PHE A 68 7.14 13.27 -10.19
N TYR A 69 7.46 12.37 -9.26
CA TYR A 69 6.60 11.28 -8.80
C TYR A 69 7.37 10.50 -7.75
N PRO A 70 6.85 10.16 -6.55
CA PRO A 70 5.44 10.10 -6.25
C PRO A 70 4.91 11.39 -5.62
N GLY A 71 3.58 11.53 -5.54
CA GLY A 71 2.95 12.69 -4.90
C GLY A 71 3.25 12.75 -3.41
N VAL A 72 3.16 13.94 -2.81
CA VAL A 72 3.51 14.19 -1.39
C VAL A 72 2.93 13.16 -0.43
N THR A 73 1.66 12.80 -0.59
CA THR A 73 0.98 11.83 0.28
C THR A 73 1.53 10.41 0.16
N MET A 74 2.04 10.04 -1.02
CA MET A 74 2.67 8.74 -1.25
C MET A 74 4.06 8.72 -0.61
N SER A 75 4.84 9.79 -0.77
CA SER A 75 6.15 9.94 -0.11
C SER A 75 6.01 9.89 1.42
N TRP A 76 4.98 10.53 1.97
CA TRP A 76 4.68 10.41 3.40
C TRP A 76 4.32 8.97 3.79
N LEU A 77 3.69 8.22 2.90
CA LEU A 77 3.35 6.82 3.15
C LEU A 77 4.59 5.91 3.12
N ASP A 78 5.55 6.16 2.22
CA ASP A 78 6.87 5.51 2.21
C ASP A 78 7.60 5.77 3.54
N ALA A 79 7.60 7.03 4.00
CA ALA A 79 8.19 7.43 5.27
C ALA A 79 7.53 6.72 6.47
N VAL A 80 6.20 6.64 6.51
CA VAL A 80 5.45 5.93 7.57
C VAL A 80 5.84 4.46 7.62
N GLY A 81 6.04 3.82 6.46
CA GLY A 81 6.49 2.43 6.37
C GLY A 81 7.83 2.19 7.05
N MET A 82 8.82 3.04 6.76
CA MET A 82 10.17 2.95 7.36
C MET A 82 10.17 3.22 8.86
N VAL A 83 9.43 4.24 9.30
CA VAL A 83 9.25 4.55 10.72
C VAL A 83 8.61 3.34 11.42
N GLY A 84 7.55 2.79 10.85
CA GLY A 84 6.85 1.63 11.39
C GLY A 84 7.76 0.41 11.53
N GLN A 85 8.53 0.09 10.49
CA GLN A 85 9.48 -1.02 10.53
C GLN A 85 10.58 -0.80 11.59
N TYR A 86 11.14 0.40 11.66
CA TYR A 86 12.14 0.75 12.67
C TYR A 86 11.61 0.57 14.09
N LEU A 87 10.42 1.14 14.38
CA LEU A 87 9.79 1.03 15.69
C LEU A 87 9.47 -0.42 16.03
N LEU A 88 8.93 -1.19 15.10
CA LEU A 88 8.63 -2.61 15.32
C LEU A 88 9.88 -3.42 15.62
N ALA A 89 10.97 -3.20 14.88
CA ALA A 89 12.24 -3.87 15.11
C ALA A 89 12.84 -3.48 16.48
N ARG A 90 12.80 -2.20 16.85
CA ARG A 90 13.24 -1.71 18.17
C ARG A 90 12.43 -2.32 19.31
N LEU A 91 11.11 -2.35 19.18
CA LEU A 91 10.20 -2.96 20.17
C LEU A 91 10.39 -4.47 20.29
N SER A 92 10.84 -5.13 19.22
CA SER A 92 11.18 -6.56 19.21
C SER A 92 12.57 -6.86 19.81
N GLY A 93 13.29 -5.84 20.30
CA GLY A 93 14.61 -6.01 20.91
C GLY A 93 15.77 -6.13 19.91
N VAL A 94 15.54 -5.83 18.63
CA VAL A 94 16.60 -5.84 17.62
C VAL A 94 17.53 -4.65 17.86
N SER A 95 18.84 -4.91 17.94
CA SER A 95 19.85 -3.86 17.99
C SER A 95 19.94 -3.18 16.62
N LEU A 96 19.54 -1.92 16.54
CA LEU A 96 19.51 -1.13 15.32
C LEU A 96 20.41 0.11 15.44
N PRO A 97 20.97 0.59 14.31
CA PRO A 97 21.65 1.87 14.29
C PRO A 97 20.71 3.03 14.64
N PRO A 98 21.25 4.24 14.87
CA PRO A 98 20.46 5.46 14.96
C PRO A 98 19.49 5.59 13.78
N PHE A 99 18.30 6.11 14.02
CA PHE A 99 17.25 6.17 13.00
C PHE A 99 17.68 6.92 11.73
N THR A 100 18.47 7.98 11.89
CA THR A 100 19.02 8.76 10.77
C THR A 100 19.99 7.98 9.89
N GLU A 101 20.63 6.94 10.41
CA GLU A 101 21.49 6.03 9.63
C GLU A 101 20.67 4.87 9.06
N TYR A 102 19.73 4.35 9.85
CA TYR A 102 18.85 3.25 9.46
C TYR A 102 18.10 3.51 8.15
N ILE A 103 17.53 4.70 7.99
CA ILE A 103 16.72 5.06 6.82
C ILE A 103 17.53 5.13 5.52
N TYR A 104 18.86 5.21 5.58
CA TYR A 104 19.75 5.15 4.42
C TYR A 104 20.53 3.83 4.34
N GLY A 105 20.05 2.80 5.06
CA GLY A 105 20.66 1.48 5.09
C GLY A 105 20.44 0.67 3.81
N ASP A 106 20.61 -0.65 3.93
CA ASP A 106 20.43 -1.58 2.82
C ASP A 106 19.01 -1.49 2.25
N ILE A 107 18.92 -1.25 0.93
CA ILE A 107 17.66 -1.11 0.21
C ILE A 107 16.78 -2.35 0.39
N LEU A 108 17.37 -3.55 0.37
CA LEU A 108 16.62 -4.81 0.47
C LEU A 108 15.90 -4.93 1.83
N SER A 109 16.51 -4.38 2.88
CA SER A 109 15.89 -4.34 4.20
C SER A 109 14.69 -3.39 4.27
N LEU A 110 14.63 -2.37 3.40
CA LEU A 110 13.59 -1.34 3.40
C LEU A 110 12.45 -1.61 2.39
N VAL A 111 12.59 -2.61 1.51
CA VAL A 111 11.56 -2.93 0.50
C VAL A 111 10.20 -3.25 1.15
N ILE A 112 10.20 -4.06 2.21
CA ILE A 112 8.95 -4.42 2.91
C ILE A 112 8.34 -3.19 3.59
N ALA A 113 9.16 -2.40 4.28
CA ALA A 113 8.76 -1.11 4.86
C ALA A 113 8.07 -0.23 3.82
N ASN A 114 8.64 -0.12 2.62
CA ASN A 114 8.09 0.71 1.55
C ASN A 114 6.75 0.16 1.04
N ARG A 115 6.64 -1.15 0.79
CA ARG A 115 5.48 -1.74 0.10
C ARG A 115 4.29 -2.03 1.01
N LEU A 116 4.52 -2.35 2.29
CA LEU A 116 3.46 -2.77 3.21
C LEU A 116 2.37 -1.69 3.43
N PRO A 117 2.70 -0.40 3.61
CA PRO A 117 1.69 0.66 3.70
C PRO A 117 0.76 0.72 2.49
N TYR A 118 1.27 0.54 1.27
CA TYR A 118 0.44 0.50 0.06
C TYR A 118 -0.47 -0.72 0.02
N ALA A 119 0.03 -1.90 0.42
CA ALA A 119 -0.78 -3.10 0.52
C ALA A 119 -1.96 -2.90 1.49
N ILE A 120 -1.71 -2.28 2.65
CA ILE A 120 -2.74 -1.96 3.64
C ILE A 120 -3.71 -0.91 3.11
N LEU A 121 -3.20 0.19 2.54
CA LEU A 121 -4.03 1.30 2.06
C LEU A 121 -4.95 0.86 0.91
N THR A 122 -4.41 0.13 -0.07
CA THR A 122 -5.20 -0.38 -1.19
C THR A 122 -6.18 -1.48 -0.75
N ALA A 123 -5.83 -2.30 0.24
CA ALA A 123 -6.77 -3.24 0.84
C ALA A 123 -7.90 -2.52 1.60
N ALA A 124 -7.60 -1.41 2.29
CA ALA A 124 -8.58 -0.59 3.00
C ALA A 124 -9.49 0.22 2.06
N ALA A 125 -9.02 0.55 0.85
CA ALA A 125 -9.82 1.20 -0.17
C ALA A 125 -11.00 0.33 -0.63
N VAL A 126 -10.84 -1.00 -0.68
CA VAL A 126 -11.91 -1.94 -1.10
C VAL A 126 -13.17 -1.84 -0.24
N PRO A 127 -13.12 -2.04 1.10
CA PRO A 127 -14.30 -1.87 1.94
C PRO A 127 -14.81 -0.42 1.99
N ALA A 128 -13.94 0.58 1.82
CA ALA A 128 -14.36 1.97 1.72
C ALA A 128 -15.22 2.21 0.45
N ILE A 129 -14.77 1.68 -0.69
CA ILE A 129 -15.51 1.72 -1.95
C ILE A 129 -16.81 0.92 -1.83
N TYR A 130 -16.82 -0.26 -1.21
CA TYR A 130 -18.06 -0.99 -0.92
C TYR A 130 -19.04 -0.15 -0.09
N TRP A 131 -18.55 0.51 0.96
CA TRP A 131 -19.36 1.35 1.85
C TRP A 131 -19.96 2.57 1.15
N LEU A 132 -19.25 3.14 0.18
CA LEU A 132 -19.77 4.21 -0.69
C LEU A 132 -20.73 3.66 -1.75
N ALA A 133 -20.36 2.58 -2.43
CA ALA A 133 -21.12 1.98 -3.53
C ALA A 133 -22.51 1.50 -3.08
N ARG A 134 -22.63 0.93 -1.87
CA ARG A 134 -23.92 0.52 -1.31
C ARG A 134 -24.89 1.67 -1.04
N GLN A 135 -24.43 2.93 -1.08
CA GLN A 135 -25.31 4.11 -0.99
C GLN A 135 -25.98 4.43 -2.33
N LEU A 136 -25.43 3.93 -3.44
CA LEU A 136 -25.87 4.21 -4.80
C LEU A 136 -26.44 2.98 -5.51
N LEU A 137 -26.00 1.78 -5.13
CA LEU A 137 -26.28 0.52 -5.79
C LEU A 137 -26.91 -0.49 -4.82
N PRO A 138 -27.68 -1.47 -5.32
CA PRO A 138 -28.08 -2.63 -4.55
C PRO A 138 -26.88 -3.34 -3.91
N GLU A 139 -27.05 -3.84 -2.69
CA GLU A 139 -25.98 -4.42 -1.88
C GLU A 139 -25.23 -5.56 -2.61
N SER A 140 -25.95 -6.40 -3.35
CA SER A 140 -25.35 -7.48 -4.14
C SER A 140 -24.39 -6.98 -5.22
N ILE A 141 -24.76 -5.89 -5.91
CA ILE A 141 -23.94 -5.27 -6.96
C ILE A 141 -22.72 -4.59 -6.33
N ALA A 142 -22.90 -3.88 -5.22
CA ALA A 142 -21.79 -3.26 -4.49
C ALA A 142 -20.80 -4.31 -3.97
N LEU A 143 -21.28 -5.42 -3.44
CA LEU A 143 -20.44 -6.52 -2.95
C LEU A 143 -19.67 -7.19 -4.09
N LEU A 144 -20.35 -7.49 -5.20
CA LEU A 144 -19.74 -8.08 -6.38
C LEU A 144 -18.62 -7.18 -6.95
N GLY A 145 -18.88 -5.87 -7.05
CA GLY A 145 -17.88 -4.89 -7.48
C GLY A 145 -16.68 -4.79 -6.52
N ALA A 146 -16.91 -4.82 -5.21
CA ALA A 146 -15.84 -4.83 -4.23
C ALA A 146 -14.99 -6.11 -4.29
N LEU A 147 -15.61 -7.27 -4.53
CA LEU A 147 -14.89 -8.52 -4.73
C LEU A 147 -14.05 -8.49 -6.02
N PHE A 148 -14.58 -7.96 -7.11
CA PHE A 148 -13.78 -7.75 -8.32
C PHE A 148 -12.55 -6.87 -8.05
N LEU A 149 -12.72 -5.79 -7.29
CA LEU A 149 -11.60 -4.92 -6.91
C LEU A 149 -10.61 -5.60 -5.94
N ALA A 150 -11.11 -6.45 -5.03
CA ALA A 150 -10.27 -7.21 -4.11
C ALA A 150 -9.32 -8.15 -4.87
N PHE A 151 -9.79 -8.77 -5.95
CA PHE A 151 -9.02 -9.71 -6.77
C PHE A 151 -8.42 -9.10 -8.04
N ASP A 152 -8.50 -7.78 -8.21
CA ASP A 152 -7.91 -7.09 -9.36
C ASP A 152 -6.37 -7.22 -9.32
N PRO A 153 -5.74 -7.81 -10.36
CA PRO A 153 -4.30 -8.04 -10.42
C PRO A 153 -3.47 -6.75 -10.44
N PHE A 154 -4.05 -5.59 -10.82
CA PHE A 154 -3.32 -4.31 -10.77
C PHE A 154 -2.90 -3.93 -9.35
N PHE A 155 -3.60 -4.43 -8.34
CA PHE A 155 -3.28 -4.18 -6.94
C PHE A 155 -2.44 -5.30 -6.31
N TRP A 156 -2.08 -6.32 -7.08
CA TRP A 156 -1.22 -7.40 -6.59
C TRP A 156 0.24 -6.99 -6.79
N PRO A 157 1.13 -7.25 -5.81
CA PRO A 157 2.56 -7.08 -6.03
C PRO A 157 3.01 -8.15 -7.03
N THR A 158 2.98 -7.85 -8.33
CA THR A 158 3.28 -8.83 -9.37
C THR A 158 4.77 -8.93 -9.69
N PRO A 159 5.34 -10.15 -9.64
CA PRO A 159 6.32 -10.62 -10.62
C PRO A 159 5.66 -11.27 -11.85
N ALA A 160 4.38 -11.65 -11.79
CA ALA A 160 3.73 -12.42 -12.86
C ALA A 160 3.38 -11.58 -14.11
N LEU A 161 3.03 -10.30 -13.95
CA LEU A 161 2.77 -9.40 -15.08
C LEU A 161 4.06 -8.95 -15.76
N LEU A 162 5.17 -8.81 -15.03
CA LEU A 162 6.44 -8.38 -15.63
C LEU A 162 6.99 -9.46 -16.58
N THR A 163 6.87 -10.75 -16.26
CA THR A 163 7.25 -11.84 -17.17
C THR A 163 6.32 -11.93 -18.40
N ALA A 164 5.06 -11.50 -18.28
CA ALA A 164 4.11 -11.45 -19.39
C ALA A 164 4.26 -10.19 -20.26
N MET A 165 4.62 -9.05 -19.67
CA MET A 165 4.86 -7.78 -20.39
C MET A 165 6.28 -7.67 -20.98
N LEU A 166 7.31 -8.24 -20.34
CA LEU A 166 8.70 -8.21 -20.84
C LEU A 166 9.00 -9.18 -22.00
N ARG A 167 8.00 -9.93 -22.48
CA ARG A 167 8.04 -10.58 -23.81
C ARG A 167 7.50 -9.67 -24.92
N SER A 168 7.72 -8.36 -24.82
CA SER A 168 7.66 -7.42 -25.96
C SER A 168 8.73 -6.33 -25.80
N PRO A 169 9.34 -5.86 -26.91
CA PRO A 169 10.78 -5.61 -26.99
C PRO A 169 11.13 -4.15 -26.67
N PHE A 170 11.46 -3.86 -25.41
CA PHE A 170 12.01 -2.55 -25.01
C PHE A 170 13.32 -2.69 -24.21
N LEU A 171 14.19 -3.60 -24.66
CA LEU A 171 15.59 -3.71 -24.23
C LEU A 171 16.47 -2.67 -24.96
N TRP A 172 16.27 -1.37 -24.74
CA TRP A 172 17.11 -0.37 -25.42
C TRP A 172 17.52 0.90 -24.67
N TYR A 173 17.26 1.08 -23.37
CA TYR A 173 17.73 2.30 -22.72
C TYR A 173 18.47 2.07 -21.39
N CYS A 174 19.75 2.44 -21.44
CA CYS A 174 20.64 2.85 -20.36
C CYS A 174 21.42 1.77 -19.57
N ARG A 175 22.59 1.43 -20.13
CA ARG A 175 23.87 1.57 -19.42
C ARG A 175 24.26 3.06 -19.32
N PRO A 176 24.91 3.47 -18.23
CA PRO A 176 26.25 4.05 -18.31
C PRO A 176 27.33 3.02 -17.92
#